data_AF-A0A6V6Y4Z4-F1
#
_entry.id   AF-A0A6V6Y4Z4-F1
#
_cell.length_a   1.000
_cell.length_b   1.000
_cell.length_c   1.000
_cell.angle_alpha   90.00
_cell.angle_beta   90.00
_cell.angle_gamma   90.00
#
_symmetry.space_group_name_H-M   'P 1'
#
loop_
_entity.id
_entity.type
_entity.pdbx_description
1 polymer ?
#
loop_
_entity_poly.entity_id
_entity_poly.type
_entity_poly.pdbx_seq_one_letter_code
_entity_poly.pdbx_strand_id
1 'polypeptide(L)'
;MHCTHCGEVVDPKDRFCTHCGQANPSYGEDARESSDDHFKTQAYDNYQTPPSYAPSNQDYPQRPGKFNWGAFTFTVAWGIGNNCYLCLLALIPGLNIIMSFIAGFMGNRWAMENNTYRDMEEFSKIQQTWNRAGFIFFIIAVIPLAFFMFIGFMTLITAPTLSNNWL
;
A
#
# COMPACT_ATOMS: atom_id res chain seq x y z
N MET A 1 12.35 -26.24 22.94
CA MET A 1 11.70 -25.85 24.22
C MET A 1 11.55 -27.08 25.10
N HIS A 2 11.27 -26.89 26.39
CA HIS A 2 11.18 -27.99 27.36
C HIS A 2 9.75 -28.21 27.81
N CYS A 3 9.37 -29.47 28.01
CA CYS A 3 8.09 -29.83 28.60
C CYS A 3 8.00 -29.30 30.02
N THR A 4 6.95 -28.55 30.34
CA THR A 4 6.76 -27.97 31.68
C THR A 4 6.46 -29.00 32.77
N HIS A 5 6.12 -30.24 32.38
CA HIS A 5 5.80 -31.33 33.30
C HIS A 5 7.02 -32.21 33.61
N CYS A 6 7.76 -32.67 32.59
CA CYS A 6 8.88 -33.59 32.79
C CYS A 6 10.27 -32.99 32.49
N GLY A 7 10.35 -31.76 31.98
CA GLY A 7 11.60 -31.07 31.68
C GLY A 7 12.30 -31.51 30.39
N GLU A 8 11.83 -32.60 29.75
CA GLU A 8 12.45 -33.12 28.53
C GLU A 8 12.27 -32.17 27.34
N VAL A 9 13.21 -32.19 26.40
CA VAL A 9 13.09 -31.42 25.17
C VAL A 9 11.92 -31.97 24.35
N VAL A 10 11.04 -31.08 23.90
CA VAL A 10 9.90 -31.42 23.05
C VAL A 10 10.01 -30.75 21.68
N ASP A 11 9.71 -31.52 20.63
CA ASP A 11 9.62 -31.02 19.25
C ASP A 11 8.34 -30.17 19.08
N PRO A 12 8.41 -28.97 18.48
CA PRO A 12 7.23 -28.15 18.20
C PRO A 12 6.13 -28.81 17.38
N LYS A 13 6.48 -29.79 16.54
CA LYS A 13 5.54 -30.50 15.69
C LYS A 13 4.75 -31.58 16.43
N ASP A 14 5.23 -31.98 17.60
CA ASP A 14 4.57 -33.01 18.39
C ASP A 14 3.41 -32.42 19.20
N ARG A 15 2.22 -33.06 19.08
CA ARG A 15 1.02 -32.68 19.86
C ARG A 15 1.19 -32.91 21.36
N PHE A 16 2.00 -33.89 21.71
CA PHE A 16 2.20 -34.37 23.07
C PHE A 16 3.67 -34.66 23.29
N CYS A 17 4.16 -34.45 24.51
CA CYS A 17 5.50 -34.86 24.88
C CYS A 17 5.64 -36.38 24.75
N THR A 18 6.62 -36.84 23.98
CA THR A 18 6.90 -38.27 23.73
C THR A 18 7.34 -39.04 24.98
N HIS A 19 7.77 -38.33 26.03
CA HIS A 19 8.22 -38.92 27.29
C HIS A 19 7.14 -39.02 28.38
N CYS A 20 6.33 -37.98 28.56
CA CYS A 20 5.33 -37.95 29.65
C CYS A 20 3.87 -37.89 29.18
N GLY A 21 3.62 -37.73 27.88
CA GLY A 21 2.27 -37.67 27.31
C GLY A 21 1.50 -36.37 27.55
N GLN A 22 2.07 -35.40 28.28
CA GLN A 22 1.45 -34.09 28.49
C GLN A 22 1.31 -33.34 27.17
N ALA A 23 0.21 -32.58 27.01
CA ALA A 23 0.00 -31.72 25.86
C ALA A 23 1.16 -30.74 25.69
N ASN A 24 1.63 -30.60 24.44
CA ASN A 24 2.68 -29.66 24.10
C ASN A 24 2.05 -28.25 23.94
N PRO A 25 2.35 -27.28 24.82
CA PRO A 25 1.70 -25.96 24.79
C PRO A 25 2.03 -25.18 23.51
N SER A 26 3.13 -25.51 22.83
CA SER A 26 3.57 -24.85 21.60
C SER A 26 3.05 -25.53 20.32
N TYR A 27 2.29 -26.62 20.43
CA TYR A 27 1.81 -27.36 19.25
C TYR A 27 0.98 -26.43 18.36
N GLY A 28 1.42 -26.26 17.11
CA GLY A 28 0.78 -25.37 16.13
C GLY A 28 1.06 -23.88 16.35
N GLU A 29 2.10 -23.50 17.08
CA GLU A 29 2.67 -22.14 17.05
C GLU A 29 3.41 -21.88 15.73
N ASP A 30 4.18 -22.85 15.26
CA ASP A 30 4.84 -22.84 13.94
C ASP A 30 3.85 -22.83 12.76
N ALA A 31 2.70 -23.48 12.93
CA ALA A 31 1.61 -23.43 11.95
C ALA A 31 0.79 -22.12 12.00
N ARG A 32 0.89 -21.35 13.11
CA ARG A 32 0.25 -20.03 13.25
C ARG A 32 1.11 -18.90 12.68
N GLU A 33 2.43 -19.08 12.66
CA GLU A 33 3.35 -18.22 11.94
C GLU A 33 3.39 -18.65 10.47
N SER A 34 2.45 -18.13 9.68
CA SER A 34 2.44 -18.35 8.24
C SER A 34 3.79 -17.96 7.66
N SER A 35 4.37 -18.80 6.78
CA SER A 35 5.57 -18.46 6.02
C SER A 35 5.45 -17.09 5.34
N ASP A 36 4.22 -16.72 4.95
CA ASP A 36 3.91 -15.44 4.34
C ASP A 36 4.08 -14.28 5.31
N ASP A 37 3.72 -14.46 6.58
CA ASP A 37 3.88 -13.42 7.60
C ASP A 37 5.36 -13.22 7.93
N HIS A 38 6.14 -14.29 8.14
CA HIS A 38 7.57 -14.16 8.39
C HIS A 38 8.30 -13.44 7.23
N PHE A 39 7.89 -13.71 5.99
CA PHE A 39 8.43 -13.01 4.82
C PHE A 39 8.04 -11.52 4.77
N LYS A 40 6.79 -11.16 5.11
CA LYS A 40 6.38 -9.74 5.23
C LYS A 40 7.17 -9.01 6.30
N THR A 41 7.34 -9.61 7.49
CA THR A 41 8.08 -9.01 8.59
C THR A 41 9.54 -8.79 8.20
N GLN A 42 10.18 -9.79 7.58
CA GLN A 42 11.54 -9.64 7.06
C GLN A 42 11.66 -8.50 6.02
N ALA A 43 10.72 -8.38 5.08
CA ALA A 43 10.74 -7.29 4.09
C ALA A 43 10.62 -5.91 4.75
N TYR A 44 9.74 -5.77 5.76
CA TYR A 44 9.56 -4.54 6.51
C TYR A 44 10.79 -4.21 7.38
N ASP A 45 11.35 -5.19 8.07
CA ASP A 45 12.55 -5.02 8.89
C ASP A 45 13.76 -4.63 8.03
N ASN A 46 13.89 -5.20 6.83
CA ASN A 46 14.91 -4.80 5.85
C ASN A 46 14.71 -3.35 5.36
N TYR A 47 13.46 -2.86 5.30
CA TYR A 47 13.19 -1.45 5.04
C TYR A 47 13.55 -0.53 6.23
N GLN A 48 13.37 -1.00 7.47
CA GLN A 48 13.73 -0.24 8.65
C GLN A 48 15.25 -0.19 8.85
N THR A 49 15.91 -1.33 8.67
CA THR A 49 17.35 -1.56 8.86
C THR A 49 17.90 -2.39 7.70
N PRO A 50 18.36 -1.74 6.61
CA PRO A 50 18.88 -2.44 5.46
C PRO A 50 20.25 -3.09 5.76
N PRO A 51 20.60 -4.21 5.11
CA PRO A 51 21.93 -4.80 5.19
C PRO A 51 23.03 -3.80 4.84
N SER A 52 24.21 -3.90 5.45
CA SER A 52 25.29 -2.90 5.31
C SER A 52 25.84 -2.73 3.89
N TYR A 53 25.52 -3.66 2.98
CA TYR A 53 25.90 -3.64 1.57
C TYR A 53 24.78 -3.14 0.64
N ALA A 54 23.56 -2.97 1.16
CA ALA A 54 22.44 -2.47 0.39
C ALA A 54 22.49 -0.93 0.30
N PRO A 55 22.00 -0.32 -0.80
CA PRO A 55 21.83 1.12 -0.85
C PRO A 55 20.88 1.59 0.25
N SER A 56 20.97 2.86 0.62
CA SER A 56 20.09 3.39 1.66
C SER A 56 18.64 3.35 1.15
N ASN A 57 17.68 3.10 2.04
CA ASN A 57 16.27 3.08 1.62
C ASN A 57 15.80 4.43 1.06
N GLN A 58 16.55 5.52 1.31
CA GLN A 58 16.31 6.85 0.77
C GLN A 58 16.67 6.98 -0.73
N ASP A 59 17.48 6.07 -1.26
CA ASP A 59 17.93 6.09 -2.65
C ASP A 59 16.86 5.56 -3.61
N TYR A 60 15.89 4.78 -3.11
CA TYR A 60 14.83 4.24 -3.93
C TYR A 60 13.80 5.31 -4.33
N PRO A 61 13.45 5.42 -5.63
CA PRO A 61 12.55 6.45 -6.14
C PRO A 61 11.13 6.35 -5.58
N GLN A 62 10.69 5.14 -5.21
CA GLN A 62 9.46 4.92 -4.48
C GLN A 62 9.77 4.12 -3.21
N ARG A 63 9.21 4.58 -2.10
CA ARG A 63 9.42 4.04 -0.76
C ARG A 63 8.27 4.44 0.14
N PRO A 64 8.00 3.73 1.24
CA PRO A 64 7.09 4.21 2.28
C PRO A 64 7.37 5.69 2.61
N GLY A 65 6.30 6.50 2.66
CA GLY A 65 6.38 7.95 2.90
C GLY A 65 6.68 8.82 1.68
N LYS A 66 7.05 8.27 0.51
CA LYS A 66 7.08 9.03 -0.75
C LYS A 66 5.69 9.09 -1.37
N PHE A 67 5.38 10.23 -1.99
CA PHE A 67 4.15 10.40 -2.75
C PHE A 67 4.12 9.47 -3.97
N ASN A 68 2.97 8.87 -4.24
CA ASN A 68 2.72 8.00 -5.37
C ASN A 68 1.58 8.56 -6.23
N TRP A 69 1.92 9.04 -7.43
CA TRP A 69 0.94 9.56 -8.38
C TRP A 69 -0.05 8.50 -8.88
N GLY A 70 0.34 7.22 -8.89
CA GLY A 70 -0.57 6.12 -9.23
C GLY A 70 -1.65 5.96 -8.17
N ALA A 71 -1.26 5.97 -6.89
CA ALA A 71 -2.22 5.90 -5.79
C ALA A 71 -3.14 7.11 -5.72
N PHE A 72 -2.65 8.30 -6.10
CA PHE A 72 -3.44 9.53 -6.15
C PHE A 72 -4.43 9.58 -7.33
N THR A 73 -3.94 9.32 -8.54
CA THR A 73 -4.72 9.46 -9.78
C THR A 73 -5.65 8.27 -9.99
N PHE A 74 -5.23 7.07 -9.59
CA PHE A 74 -5.94 5.81 -9.81
C PHE A 74 -6.33 5.14 -8.49
N THR A 75 -6.75 5.90 -7.48
CA THR A 75 -7.01 5.45 -6.11
C THR A 75 -7.63 4.05 -6.00
N VAL A 76 -8.75 3.81 -6.69
CA VAL A 76 -9.47 2.53 -6.66
C VAL A 76 -8.67 1.41 -7.33
N ALA A 77 -8.21 1.62 -8.57
CA ALA A 77 -7.51 0.59 -9.35
C ALA A 77 -6.14 0.25 -8.73
N TRP A 78 -5.41 1.27 -8.29
CA TRP A 78 -4.17 1.12 -7.54
C TRP A 78 -4.43 0.37 -6.22
N GLY A 79 -5.51 0.69 -5.52
CA GLY A 79 -5.91 0.03 -4.27
C GLY A 79 -6.13 -1.47 -4.45
N ILE A 80 -6.88 -1.87 -5.48
CA ILE A 80 -7.11 -3.27 -5.83
C ILE A 80 -5.78 -3.96 -6.17
N GLY A 81 -4.97 -3.35 -7.03
CA GLY A 81 -3.68 -3.92 -7.47
C GLY A 81 -2.62 -4.04 -6.38
N ASN A 82 -2.80 -3.37 -5.23
CA ASN A 82 -1.87 -3.36 -4.11
C ASN A 82 -2.51 -3.87 -2.80
N ASN A 83 -3.64 -4.58 -2.87
CA ASN A 83 -4.36 -5.11 -1.70
C ASN A 83 -4.67 -4.03 -0.63
N CYS A 84 -4.83 -2.78 -1.05
CA CYS A 84 -5.14 -1.63 -0.20
C CYS A 84 -6.63 -1.30 -0.32
N TYR A 85 -7.50 -2.16 0.20
CA TYR A 85 -8.95 -2.02 0.01
C TYR A 85 -9.57 -0.81 0.71
N LEU A 86 -8.84 -0.14 1.62
CA LEU A 86 -9.25 1.16 2.16
C LEU A 86 -9.45 2.19 1.04
N CYS A 87 -8.71 2.08 -0.06
CA CYS A 87 -8.87 2.93 -1.24
C CYS A 87 -10.24 2.79 -1.94
N LEU A 88 -10.99 1.71 -1.69
CA LEU A 88 -12.34 1.54 -2.24
C LEU A 88 -13.34 2.55 -1.67
N LEU A 89 -13.05 3.18 -0.53
CA LEU A 89 -13.83 4.31 -0.01
C LEU A 89 -13.91 5.48 -1.00
N ALA A 90 -12.99 5.55 -1.96
CA ALA A 90 -13.04 6.53 -3.03
C ALA A 90 -14.22 6.34 -4.01
N LEU A 91 -14.96 5.23 -3.93
CA LEU A 91 -16.21 5.04 -4.70
C LEU A 91 -17.40 5.80 -4.10
N ILE A 92 -17.29 6.26 -2.85
CA ILE A 92 -18.33 7.06 -2.20
C ILE A 92 -18.17 8.52 -2.67
N PRO A 93 -19.22 9.15 -3.24
CA PRO A 93 -19.17 10.54 -3.66
C PRO A 93 -18.73 11.46 -2.51
N GLY A 94 -17.79 12.36 -2.79
CA GLY A 94 -17.20 13.28 -1.81
C GLY A 94 -15.96 12.72 -1.12
N LEU A 95 -15.93 11.42 -0.80
CA LEU A 95 -14.72 10.77 -0.26
C LEU A 95 -13.67 10.49 -1.32
N ASN A 96 -14.06 10.41 -2.60
CA ASN A 96 -13.17 10.20 -3.74
C ASN A 96 -11.96 11.14 -3.73
N ILE A 97 -12.18 12.44 -3.57
CA ILE A 97 -11.11 13.45 -3.60
C ILE A 97 -10.21 13.30 -2.36
N ILE A 98 -10.80 13.16 -1.18
CA ILE A 98 -10.05 13.03 0.08
C ILE A 98 -9.18 11.77 0.04
N MET A 99 -9.76 10.65 -0.36
CA MET A 99 -9.05 9.37 -0.47
C MET A 99 -7.94 9.41 -1.51
N SER A 100 -8.10 10.13 -2.64
CA SER A 100 -7.00 10.34 -3.59
C SER A 100 -5.78 10.97 -2.92
N PHE A 101 -5.95 12.01 -2.12
CA PHE A 101 -4.82 12.64 -1.43
C PHE A 101 -4.20 11.71 -0.38
N ILE A 102 -5.02 11.08 0.46
CA ILE A 102 -4.52 10.16 1.50
C ILE A 102 -3.76 9.00 0.84
N ALA A 103 -4.32 8.39 -0.21
CA ALA A 103 -3.65 7.33 -0.96
C ALA A 103 -2.37 7.83 -1.64
N GLY A 104 -2.35 9.05 -2.17
CA GLY A 104 -1.14 9.66 -2.72
C GLY A 104 0.02 9.71 -1.71
N PHE A 105 -0.24 10.14 -0.47
CA PHE A 105 0.79 10.26 0.57
C PHE A 105 1.11 8.94 1.29
N MET A 106 0.10 8.12 1.58
CA MET A 106 0.23 6.90 2.40
C MET A 106 0.31 5.62 1.57
N GLY A 107 -0.02 5.66 0.28
CA GLY A 107 -0.16 4.46 -0.56
C GLY A 107 1.07 3.58 -0.56
N ASN A 108 2.27 4.15 -0.70
CA ASN A 108 3.50 3.35 -0.65
C ASN A 108 3.70 2.63 0.69
N ARG A 109 3.24 3.22 1.81
CA ARG A 109 3.29 2.56 3.13
C ARG A 109 2.30 1.40 3.18
N TRP A 110 1.07 1.63 2.75
CA TRP A 110 0.04 0.58 2.70
C TRP A 110 0.42 -0.57 1.76
N ALA A 111 1.01 -0.26 0.61
CA ALA A 111 1.47 -1.27 -0.33
C ALA A 111 2.55 -2.16 0.32
N MET A 112 3.51 -1.56 1.05
CA MET A 112 4.54 -2.30 1.78
C MET A 112 3.93 -3.21 2.85
N GLU A 113 2.93 -2.73 3.59
CA GLU A 113 2.32 -3.47 4.71
C GLU A 113 1.37 -4.58 4.24
N ASN A 114 0.68 -4.38 3.11
CA ASN A 114 -0.36 -5.29 2.64
C ASN A 114 0.16 -6.39 1.70
N ASN A 115 1.41 -6.30 1.21
CA ASN A 115 1.97 -7.22 0.22
C ASN A 115 3.29 -7.82 0.66
N THR A 116 3.70 -8.86 -0.06
CA THR A 116 4.99 -9.54 0.08
C THR A 116 5.92 -9.07 -1.02
N TYR A 117 7.12 -8.60 -0.65
CA TYR A 117 8.19 -8.24 -1.59
C TYR A 117 9.49 -8.90 -1.17
N ARG A 118 10.32 -9.33 -2.13
CA ARG A 118 11.62 -9.96 -1.86
C ARG A 118 12.61 -8.97 -1.26
N ASP A 119 12.58 -7.73 -1.75
CA ASP A 119 13.48 -6.67 -1.33
C ASP A 119 12.88 -5.29 -1.66
N MET A 120 13.54 -4.24 -1.17
CA MET A 120 13.14 -2.85 -1.41
C MET A 120 13.21 -2.45 -2.90
N GLU A 121 14.09 -3.11 -3.67
CA GLU A 121 14.24 -2.83 -5.10
C GLU A 121 13.02 -3.29 -5.89
N GLU A 122 12.52 -4.49 -5.61
CA GLU A 122 11.28 -5.02 -6.19
C GLU A 122 10.09 -4.13 -5.84
N PHE A 123 9.93 -3.78 -4.55
CA PHE A 123 8.90 -2.85 -4.10
C PHE A 123 8.97 -1.54 -4.91
N SER A 124 10.15 -0.91 -4.95
CA SER A 124 10.32 0.38 -5.60
C SER A 124 10.04 0.30 -7.09
N LYS A 125 10.41 -0.78 -7.78
CA LYS A 125 10.14 -0.96 -9.22
C LYS A 125 8.64 -1.06 -9.50
N ILE A 126 7.90 -1.83 -8.70
CA ILE A 126 6.45 -1.98 -8.83
C ILE A 126 5.77 -0.63 -8.59
N GLN A 127 6.10 0.04 -7.47
CA GLN A 127 5.49 1.34 -7.16
C GLN A 127 5.89 2.43 -8.14
N GLN A 128 7.10 2.41 -8.68
CA GLN A 128 7.54 3.37 -9.69
C GLN A 128 6.77 3.21 -11.00
N THR A 129 6.36 1.99 -11.35
CA THR A 129 5.50 1.73 -12.51
C THR A 129 4.13 2.40 -12.32
N TRP A 130 3.50 2.19 -11.17
CA TRP A 130 2.25 2.86 -10.80
C TRP A 130 2.39 4.39 -10.78
N ASN A 131 3.45 4.89 -10.14
CA ASN A 131 3.73 6.31 -10.02
C ASN A 131 3.89 6.97 -11.39
N ARG A 132 4.65 6.35 -12.31
CA ARG A 132 4.84 6.88 -13.67
C ARG A 132 3.53 6.90 -14.45
N ALA A 133 2.74 5.82 -14.39
CA ALA A 133 1.46 5.75 -15.08
C ALA A 133 0.48 6.82 -14.58
N GLY A 134 0.34 6.95 -13.25
CA GLY A 134 -0.54 7.94 -12.63
C GLY A 134 -0.13 9.37 -12.92
N PHE A 135 1.19 9.65 -12.94
CA PHE A 135 1.70 10.99 -13.24
C PHE A 135 1.42 11.38 -14.69
N ILE A 136 1.74 10.51 -15.65
CA ILE A 136 1.50 10.78 -17.07
C ILE A 136 0.01 11.03 -17.30
N PHE A 137 -0.87 10.15 -16.77
CA PHE A 137 -2.31 10.30 -16.92
C PHE A 137 -2.84 11.60 -16.28
N PHE A 138 -2.33 11.97 -15.11
CA PHE A 138 -2.70 13.23 -14.46
C PHE A 138 -2.42 14.44 -15.36
N ILE A 139 -1.24 14.49 -15.98
CA ILE A 139 -0.86 15.59 -16.88
C ILE A 139 -1.69 15.60 -18.17
N ILE A 140 -1.89 14.45 -18.82
CA ILE A 140 -2.51 14.42 -20.16
C ILE A 140 -4.04 14.40 -20.14
N ALA A 141 -4.66 13.92 -19.06
CA ALA A 141 -6.11 13.76 -18.97
C ALA A 141 -6.72 14.67 -17.92
N VAL A 142 -6.21 14.67 -16.68
CA VAL A 142 -6.83 15.38 -15.56
C VAL A 142 -6.65 16.89 -15.67
N ILE A 143 -5.44 17.37 -15.97
CA ILE A 143 -5.18 18.82 -16.10
C ILE A 143 -6.00 19.46 -17.23
N PRO A 144 -6.00 18.93 -18.48
CA PRO A 144 -6.80 19.50 -19.55
C PRO A 144 -8.29 19.45 -19.25
N LEU A 145 -8.79 18.35 -18.69
CA LEU A 145 -10.19 18.23 -18.29
C LEU A 145 -10.57 19.32 -17.27
N ALA A 146 -9.77 19.50 -16.22
CA ALA A 146 -10.00 20.53 -15.22
C ALA A 146 -9.97 21.94 -15.83
N PHE A 147 -9.03 22.21 -16.74
CA PHE A 147 -8.95 23.48 -17.45
C PHE A 147 -10.20 23.74 -18.31
N PHE A 148 -10.63 22.78 -19.12
CA PHE A 148 -11.83 22.94 -19.94
C PHE A 148 -13.11 23.05 -19.11
N MET A 149 -13.24 22.30 -18.02
CA MET A 149 -14.36 22.45 -17.09
C MET A 149 -14.38 23.85 -16.45
N PHE A 150 -13.22 24.38 -16.08
CA PHE A 150 -13.12 25.73 -15.53
C PHE A 150 -13.53 26.80 -16.55
N ILE A 151 -13.04 26.71 -17.79
CA ILE A 151 -13.44 27.62 -18.87
C ILE A 151 -14.94 27.53 -19.14
N GLY A 152 -15.50 26.32 -19.24
CA GLY A 152 -16.93 26.11 -19.43
C GLY A 152 -17.79 26.66 -18.29
N PHE A 153 -17.33 26.53 -17.05
CA PHE A 153 -17.99 27.13 -15.90
C PHE A 153 -17.98 28.67 -15.97
N MET A 154 -16.85 29.27 -16.35
CA MET A 154 -16.72 30.73 -16.48
C MET A 154 -17.57 31.30 -17.64
N THR A 155 -17.69 30.58 -18.75
CA THR A 155 -18.56 31.02 -19.86
C THR A 155 -20.04 30.96 -19.46
N LEU A 156 -20.47 29.95 -18.69
CA LEU A 156 -21.85 29.87 -18.19
C LEU A 156 -22.21 31.03 -17.25
N ILE A 157 -21.27 31.49 -16.43
CA ILE A 157 -21.50 32.64 -15.53
C ILE A 157 -21.59 33.96 -16.31
N THR A 158 -20.79 34.11 -17.37
CA THR A 158 -20.70 35.37 -18.12
C THR A 158 -21.70 35.47 -19.27
N ALA A 159 -22.21 34.35 -19.81
CA ALA A 159 -23.17 34.34 -20.91
C ALA A 159 -24.45 35.19 -20.67
N PRO A 160 -25.09 35.16 -19.49
CA PRO A 160 -26.26 36.01 -19.21
C PRO A 160 -25.93 37.51 -19.17
N THR A 161 -24.71 37.87 -18.76
CA THR A 161 -24.29 39.29 -18.75
C THR A 161 -24.05 39.84 -20.15
N LEU A 162 -23.62 39.00 -21.10
CA LEU A 162 -23.47 39.40 -22.50
C LEU A 162 -24.83 39.56 -23.20
N SER A 163 -25.80 38.68 -22.94
CA SER A 163 -27.13 38.77 -23.58
C SER A 163 -27.93 39.99 -23.13
N ASN A 164 -27.75 40.44 -21.89
CA ASN A 164 -28.52 41.56 -21.32
C ASN A 164 -27.99 42.95 -21.71
N ASN A 165 -26.82 43.03 -22.37
CA ASN A 165 -26.25 44.30 -22.85
C ASN A 165 -26.67 44.65 -24.29
N TRP A 166 -27.49 43.81 -24.94
CA TRP A 166 -28.00 44.02 -26.31
C TRP A 166 -29.53 44.12 -26.40
N LEU A 167 -30.22 44.28 -25.26
CA LEU A 167 -31.64 44.63 -25.12
C LEU A 167 -31.78 45.97 -24.40
#